data_AF-A0A1C3EDA1-F1
#
_entry.id   AF-A0A1C3EDA1-F1
#
_cell.length_a   1.000
_cell.length_b   1.000
_cell.length_c   1.000
_cell.angle_alpha   90.00
_cell.angle_beta   90.00
_cell.angle_gamma   90.00
#
_symmetry.space_group_name_H-M   'P 1'
#
loop_
_entity.id
_entity.type
_entity.pdbx_description
1 polymer ?
#
loop_
_entity_poly.entity_id
_entity_poly.type
_entity_poly.pdbx_seq_one_letter_code
_entity_poly.pdbx_strand_id
1 'polypeptide(L)'
;MIKALLPLAVALTLAGCSSTSDPVDTRIEAAIKLCQSDSAKAFSNTQDGFRVMCHDGSSYILRGGLTIEKVAELDRVYCSSMGIRNLVSDEQGGIKLSCKDGANYVL
;
A
#
# COMPACT_ATOMS: atom_id res chain seq x y z
N MET A 1 33.34 -43.14 31.60
CA MET A 1 32.07 -43.04 30.87
C MET A 1 31.11 -42.20 31.69
N ILE A 2 31.06 -40.88 31.47
CA ILE A 2 30.29 -39.93 32.31
C ILE A 2 29.57 -38.92 31.41
N LYS A 3 28.27 -38.77 31.73
CA LYS A 3 27.29 -37.71 31.40
C LYS A 3 26.97 -37.47 29.93
N ALA A 4 25.89 -38.13 29.50
CA ALA A 4 25.04 -37.65 28.43
C ALA A 4 24.34 -36.34 28.83
N LEU A 5 24.58 -35.33 27.99
CA LEU A 5 23.60 -34.38 27.43
C LEU A 5 22.60 -33.73 28.39
N LEU A 6 22.90 -32.46 28.66
CA LEU A 6 21.99 -31.37 28.99
C LEU A 6 20.96 -31.19 27.84
N PRO A 7 19.65 -31.24 28.08
CA PRO A 7 18.69 -30.61 27.18
C PRO A 7 17.77 -29.74 28.03
N LEU A 8 18.22 -28.55 28.42
CA LEU A 8 17.35 -27.60 29.09
C LEU A 8 17.39 -26.27 28.35
N ALA A 9 16.24 -25.96 27.76
CA ALA A 9 15.77 -24.61 27.48
C ALA A 9 16.47 -23.84 26.36
N VAL A 10 16.44 -24.37 25.13
CA VAL A 10 16.31 -23.52 23.93
C VAL A 10 14.83 -23.16 23.80
N ALA A 11 14.36 -22.27 24.68
CA ALA A 11 13.06 -21.60 24.59
C ALA A 11 13.28 -20.08 24.51
N LEU A 12 14.36 -19.67 23.85
CA LEU A 12 14.60 -18.28 23.47
C LEU A 12 13.64 -17.91 22.34
N THR A 13 12.43 -17.53 22.74
CA THR A 13 11.78 -16.31 22.27
C THR A 13 11.94 -16.02 20.77
N LEU A 14 11.22 -16.78 19.95
CA LEU A 14 10.81 -16.35 18.61
C LEU A 14 9.70 -15.28 18.69
N ALA A 15 9.84 -14.32 19.61
CA ALA A 15 9.12 -13.05 19.51
C ALA A 15 9.82 -12.25 18.41
N GLY A 16 9.66 -12.71 17.16
CA GLY A 16 9.89 -11.87 16.01
C GLY A 16 8.88 -10.74 16.13
N CYS A 17 9.34 -9.57 16.59
CA CYS A 17 8.60 -8.34 16.45
C CYS A 17 8.31 -8.21 14.95
N SER A 18 7.07 -8.50 14.56
CA SER A 18 6.51 -8.15 13.26
C SER A 18 6.75 -6.65 13.10
N SER A 19 7.79 -6.27 12.37
CA SER A 19 8.13 -4.88 12.11
C SER A 19 6.95 -4.26 11.40
N THR A 20 6.23 -3.37 12.10
CA THR A 20 5.26 -2.49 11.48
C THR A 20 5.96 -1.79 10.32
N SER A 21 5.33 -1.77 9.14
CA SER A 21 5.90 -1.17 7.94
C SER A 21 6.34 0.26 8.24
N ASP A 22 7.62 0.58 7.98
CA ASP A 22 8.13 1.93 8.18
C ASP A 22 7.38 2.87 7.21
N PRO A 23 6.93 4.06 7.67
CA PRO A 23 6.36 5.07 6.77
C PRO A 23 7.26 5.40 5.57
N VAL A 24 8.59 5.25 5.69
CA VAL A 24 9.54 5.40 4.57
C VAL A 24 9.36 4.31 3.52
N ASP A 25 9.27 3.05 3.93
CA ASP A 25 9.09 1.91 3.01
C ASP A 25 7.78 2.03 2.25
N THR A 26 6.72 2.39 2.96
CA THR A 26 5.37 2.60 2.37
C THR A 26 5.38 3.75 1.35
N ARG A 27 6.17 4.80 1.60
CA ARG A 27 6.33 5.92 0.66
C ARG A 27 7.07 5.51 -0.61
N ILE A 28 8.17 4.77 -0.46
CA ILE A 28 8.95 4.27 -1.60
C ILE A 28 8.07 3.34 -2.45
N GLU A 29 7.38 2.40 -1.79
CA GLU A 29 6.48 1.46 -2.45
C GLU A 29 5.36 2.17 -3.21
N ALA A 30 4.70 3.14 -2.60
CA ALA A 30 3.64 3.89 -3.26
C ALA A 30 4.15 4.74 -4.43
N ALA A 31 5.33 5.37 -4.30
CA ALA A 31 5.93 6.10 -5.41
C ALA A 31 6.20 5.15 -6.59
N ILE A 32 6.76 3.96 -6.34
CA ILE A 32 7.07 2.99 -7.39
C ILE A 32 5.79 2.43 -8.03
N LYS A 33 4.86 1.95 -7.21
CA LYS A 33 3.67 1.20 -7.67
C LYS A 33 2.56 2.10 -8.22
N LEU A 34 2.34 3.27 -7.63
CA LEU A 34 1.21 4.13 -7.99
C LEU A 34 1.61 5.19 -9.01
N CYS A 35 2.77 5.83 -8.84
CA CYS A 35 3.21 6.92 -9.71
C CYS A 35 3.97 6.45 -10.96
N GLN A 36 3.99 5.14 -11.26
CA GLN A 36 4.50 4.56 -12.51
C GLN A 36 5.87 5.13 -12.95
N SER A 37 6.89 5.01 -12.09
CA SER A 37 8.27 5.53 -12.25
C SER A 37 8.46 7.02 -11.96
N ASP A 38 7.40 7.83 -11.94
CA ASP A 38 7.47 9.17 -11.37
C ASP A 38 7.55 9.10 -9.85
N SER A 39 8.27 10.04 -9.23
CA SER A 39 8.29 10.12 -7.78
C SER A 39 6.96 10.66 -7.24
N ALA A 40 6.64 10.30 -5.99
CA ALA A 40 5.54 10.96 -5.29
C ALA A 40 5.92 12.42 -4.99
N LYS A 41 5.18 13.37 -5.55
CA LYS A 41 5.29 14.80 -5.26
C LYS A 41 4.94 15.10 -3.81
N ALA A 42 3.92 14.44 -3.29
CA ALA A 42 3.51 14.56 -1.90
C ALA A 42 3.02 13.21 -1.37
N PHE A 43 3.28 13.00 -0.08
CA PHE A 43 2.90 11.79 0.65
C PHE A 43 2.43 12.19 2.04
N SER A 44 1.30 11.62 2.48
CA SER A 44 0.79 11.80 3.84
C SER A 44 0.19 10.50 4.33
N ASN A 45 0.65 10.05 5.50
CA ASN A 45 0.10 8.91 6.21
C ASN A 45 -0.52 9.43 7.52
N THR A 46 -1.80 9.13 7.72
CA THR A 46 -2.61 9.55 8.86
C THR A 46 -3.32 8.34 9.45
N GLN A 47 -3.88 8.45 10.66
CA GLN A 47 -4.65 7.35 11.25
C GLN A 47 -5.84 6.93 10.37
N ASP A 48 -6.43 7.88 9.65
CA ASP A 48 -7.63 7.68 8.82
C ASP A 48 -7.30 7.18 7.40
N GLY A 49 -6.01 7.02 7.10
CA GLY A 49 -5.54 6.50 5.83
C GLY A 49 -4.42 7.31 5.18
N PHE A 50 -4.31 7.12 3.89
CA PHE A 50 -3.09 7.35 3.14
C PHE A 50 -3.35 8.22 1.92
N ARG A 51 -2.47 9.19 1.64
CA ARG A 51 -2.60 10.09 0.50
C ARG A 51 -1.30 10.20 -0.28
N VAL A 52 -1.40 10.05 -1.60
CA VAL A 52 -0.28 10.23 -2.53
C VAL A 52 -0.71 11.12 -3.67
N MET A 53 0.18 12.05 -4.02
CA MET A 53 0.06 12.86 -5.23
C MET A 53 1.33 12.67 -6.05
N CYS A 54 1.16 12.28 -7.30
CA CYS A 54 2.24 12.05 -8.25
C CYS A 54 2.58 13.34 -9.02
N HIS A 55 3.74 13.36 -9.67
CA HIS A 55 4.15 14.52 -10.48
C HIS A 55 3.34 14.70 -11.77
N ASP A 56 2.82 13.60 -12.33
CA ASP A 56 1.92 13.59 -13.49
C ASP A 56 0.50 14.13 -13.19
N GLY A 57 0.23 14.48 -11.94
CA GLY A 57 -1.05 15.00 -11.47
C GLY A 57 -2.02 13.91 -10.98
N SER A 58 -1.62 12.63 -11.00
CA SER A 58 -2.44 11.55 -10.47
C SER A 58 -2.52 11.62 -8.93
N SER A 59 -3.66 11.29 -8.35
CA SER A 59 -3.89 11.39 -6.91
C SER A 59 -4.64 10.18 -6.32
N TYR A 60 -4.24 9.79 -5.11
CA TYR A 60 -4.75 8.61 -4.41
C TYR A 60 -5.06 8.99 -2.98
N ILE A 61 -6.29 8.69 -2.53
CA ILE A 61 -6.72 8.80 -1.15
C ILE A 61 -7.27 7.43 -0.74
N LEU A 62 -6.48 6.67 0.02
CA LEU A 62 -6.79 5.32 0.45
C LEU A 62 -7.23 5.34 1.91
N ARG A 63 -8.50 5.01 2.16
CA ARG A 63 -9.08 4.80 3.49
C ARG A 63 -9.70 3.41 3.59
N GLY A 64 -10.13 3.04 4.80
CA GLY A 64 -10.84 1.78 5.03
C GLY A 64 -10.00 0.52 4.80
N GLY A 65 -8.67 0.62 4.89
CA GLY A 65 -7.77 -0.52 4.69
C GLY A 65 -7.49 -0.88 3.23
N LEU A 66 -7.82 -0.01 2.27
CA LEU A 66 -7.47 -0.23 0.87
C LEU A 66 -5.95 -0.24 0.67
N THR A 67 -5.41 -1.37 0.22
CA THR A 67 -3.96 -1.55 0.04
C THR A 67 -3.48 -1.08 -1.34
N ILE A 68 -2.17 -0.82 -1.47
CA ILE A 68 -1.53 -0.43 -2.73
C ILE A 68 -1.71 -1.53 -3.79
N GLU A 69 -1.67 -2.81 -3.40
CA GLU A 69 -1.89 -3.96 -4.28
C GLU A 69 -3.30 -3.92 -4.86
N LYS A 70 -4.30 -3.57 -4.04
CA LYS A 70 -5.67 -3.45 -4.51
C LYS A 70 -5.82 -2.31 -5.50
N VAL A 71 -5.12 -1.20 -5.30
CA VAL A 71 -5.07 -0.10 -6.26
C VAL A 71 -4.47 -0.55 -7.60
N ALA A 72 -3.37 -1.30 -7.59
CA ALA A 72 -2.77 -1.85 -8.81
C ALA A 72 -3.71 -2.84 -9.52
N GLU A 73 -4.50 -3.62 -8.77
CA GLU A 73 -5.55 -4.44 -9.36
C GLU A 73 -6.66 -3.61 -10.00
N LEU A 74 -7.11 -2.53 -9.35
CA LEU A 74 -8.12 -1.63 -9.92
C LEU A 74 -7.65 -1.00 -11.24
N ASP A 75 -6.38 -0.60 -11.31
CA ASP A 75 -5.78 -0.08 -12.55
C ASP A 75 -5.85 -1.10 -13.69
N ARG A 76 -5.48 -2.35 -13.40
CA ARG A 76 -5.51 -3.46 -14.38
C ARG A 76 -6.93 -3.78 -14.83
N VAL A 77 -7.90 -3.81 -13.91
CA VAL A 77 -9.27 -4.24 -14.20
C VAL A 77 -10.10 -3.15 -14.87
N TYR A 78 -9.99 -1.90 -14.39
CA TYR A 78 -10.88 -0.82 -14.79
C TYR A 78 -10.24 0.20 -15.72
N CYS A 79 -8.92 0.39 -15.62
CA CYS A 79 -8.17 1.38 -16.42
C CYS A 79 -7.28 0.75 -17.49
N SER A 80 -7.41 -0.57 -17.73
CA SER A 80 -6.63 -1.32 -18.72
C SER A 80 -5.11 -1.12 -18.58
N SER A 81 -4.63 -0.95 -17.34
CA SER A 81 -3.23 -0.63 -17.02
C SER A 81 -2.69 0.66 -17.66
N MET A 82 -3.56 1.54 -18.17
CA MET A 82 -3.17 2.86 -18.68
C MET A 82 -2.91 3.87 -17.56
N GLY A 83 -3.23 3.52 -16.32
CA GLY A 83 -3.03 4.35 -15.15
C GLY A 83 -4.31 4.98 -14.64
N ILE A 84 -4.35 5.09 -13.32
CA ILE A 84 -5.39 5.80 -12.56
C ILE A 84 -5.03 7.27 -12.50
N ARG A 85 -5.98 8.15 -12.81
CA ARG A 85 -5.87 9.60 -12.61
C ARG A 85 -6.21 9.96 -11.17
N ASN A 86 -7.39 9.55 -10.70
CA ASN A 86 -7.85 9.85 -9.34
C ASN A 86 -8.46 8.60 -8.72
N LEU A 87 -8.10 8.30 -7.48
CA LEU A 87 -8.77 7.29 -6.69
C LEU A 87 -9.04 7.82 -5.29
N VAL A 88 -10.27 7.64 -4.83
CA VAL A 88 -10.69 7.95 -3.46
C VAL A 88 -11.46 6.75 -2.92
N SER A 89 -11.02 6.20 -1.79
CA SER A 89 -11.80 5.25 -1.01
C SER A 89 -12.26 5.85 0.33
N ASP A 90 -13.41 5.39 0.79
CA ASP A 90 -13.94 5.72 2.12
C ASP A 90 -13.71 4.59 3.14
N GLU A 91 -14.15 4.79 4.38
CA GLU A 91 -13.99 3.82 5.47
C GLU A 91 -14.94 2.63 5.34
N GLN A 92 -16.02 2.78 4.58
CA GLN A 92 -17.04 1.77 4.34
C GLN A 92 -16.68 0.86 3.16
N GLY A 93 -15.57 1.14 2.46
CA GLY A 93 -15.08 0.38 1.32
C GLY A 93 -15.60 0.87 -0.04
N GLY A 94 -16.34 1.98 -0.08
CA GLY A 94 -16.74 2.63 -1.33
C GLY A 94 -15.54 3.22 -2.06
N ILE A 95 -15.49 3.07 -3.38
CA ILE A 95 -14.37 3.52 -4.21
C ILE A 95 -14.86 4.38 -5.36
N LYS A 96 -14.28 5.57 -5.51
CA LYS A 96 -14.40 6.41 -6.70
C LYS A 96 -13.10 6.37 -7.47
N LEU A 97 -13.19 5.95 -8.73
CA LEU A 97 -12.04 5.73 -9.59
C LEU A 97 -12.21 6.49 -10.90
N SER A 98 -11.19 7.25 -11.29
CA SER A 98 -11.07 7.90 -12.60
C SER A 98 -9.79 7.45 -13.28
N CYS A 99 -9.89 6.94 -14.49
CA CYS A 99 -8.78 6.47 -15.30
C CYS A 99 -8.18 7.61 -16.15
N LYS A 100 -6.93 7.45 -16.61
CA LYS A 100 -6.26 8.47 -17.44
C LYS A 100 -6.94 8.66 -18.81
N ASP A 101 -7.59 7.63 -19.32
CA ASP A 101 -8.38 7.64 -20.56
C ASP A 101 -9.75 8.35 -20.45
N GLY A 102 -10.14 8.76 -19.24
CA GLY A 102 -11.40 9.45 -18.98
C GLY A 102 -12.55 8.57 -18.49
N ALA A 103 -12.37 7.25 -18.36
CA ALA A 103 -13.36 6.38 -17.74
C ALA A 103 -13.53 6.69 -16.24
N ASN A 104 -14.75 6.54 -15.70
CA ASN A 104 -15.08 6.81 -14.31
C ASN A 104 -15.98 5.72 -13.73
N TYR A 105 -15.69 5.31 -12.49
CA TYR A 105 -16.38 4.24 -11.79
C TYR A 105 -16.68 4.62 -10.33
N VAL A 106 -17.81 4.12 -9.83
CA VAL A 106 -18.18 4.15 -8.41
C VAL A 106 -18.48 2.70 -8.02
N LEU A 107 -17.70 2.17 -7.08
CA LEU A 107 -17.73 0.77 -6.64
C LEU A 107 -18.11 0.67 -5.16
#